data_AF-A0A4W5MMK6-F1
#
_entry.id   AF-A0A4W5MMK6-F1
#
_cell.length_a   1.000
_cell.length_b   1.000
_cell.length_c   1.000
_cell.angle_alpha   90.00
_cell.angle_beta   90.00
_cell.angle_gamma   90.00
#
_symmetry.space_group_name_H-M   'P 1'
#
loop_
_entity.id
_entity.type
_entity.pdbx_description
1 polymer ?
#
loop_
_entity_poly.entity_id
_entity_poly.type
_entity_poly.pdbx_seq_one_letter_code
_entity_poly.pdbx_strand_id
1 'polypeptide(L)'
;RHNPVLDSLLKDLVTQRITSVGESEEELEYQEYCAVHLCGAQCCLLYSPESVCHVSFIPPPLHKYIFLEQETPPDFFYFSDLERHNAEIAAFHLDRCVLFTFTPPMVGQWTLLIQHCVICFPLSPANNICFYGECSYYCSTEHALCGKPDQIEGSLAAFLPDLALAKRKTWRNPWRRSYHKRKKAE
;
A
#
# COMPACT_ATOMS: atom_id res chain seq x y z
N ARG A 1 -24.71 -5.35 -7.72
CA ARG A 1 -25.32 -4.36 -8.65
C ARG A 1 -24.24 -3.87 -9.60
N HIS A 2 -24.50 -3.79 -10.91
CA HIS A 2 -23.52 -3.31 -11.88
C HIS A 2 -23.42 -1.77 -11.78
N ASN A 3 -22.23 -1.24 -11.49
CA ASN A 3 -21.99 0.20 -11.40
C ASN A 3 -20.96 0.59 -12.47
N PRO A 4 -21.37 1.26 -13.56
CA PRO A 4 -20.47 1.58 -14.66
C PRO A 4 -19.39 2.60 -14.28
N VAL A 5 -19.64 3.43 -13.25
CA VAL A 5 -18.64 4.40 -12.74
C VAL A 5 -17.51 3.67 -12.04
N LEU A 6 -17.82 2.62 -11.28
CA LEU A 6 -16.82 1.80 -10.61
C LEU A 6 -15.92 1.09 -11.65
N ASP A 7 -16.51 0.50 -12.67
CA ASP A 7 -15.74 -0.21 -13.70
C ASP A 7 -14.91 0.76 -14.56
N SER A 8 -15.32 2.02 -14.71
CA SER A 8 -14.49 3.09 -15.29
C SER A 8 -13.34 3.46 -14.37
N LEU A 9 -13.62 3.71 -13.09
CA LEU A 9 -12.61 4.10 -12.11
C LEU A 9 -11.52 3.02 -11.96
N LEU A 10 -11.88 1.74 -11.96
CA LEU A 10 -10.89 0.65 -11.93
C LEU A 10 -10.00 0.66 -13.17
N LYS A 11 -10.52 1.03 -14.36
CA LYS A 11 -9.69 1.18 -15.57
C LYS A 11 -8.79 2.39 -15.48
N ASP A 12 -9.29 3.49 -14.93
CA ASP A 12 -8.51 4.71 -14.74
C ASP A 12 -7.34 4.43 -13.79
N LEU A 13 -7.58 3.76 -12.65
CA LEU A 13 -6.52 3.39 -11.70
C LEU A 13 -5.42 2.50 -12.31
N VAL A 14 -5.73 1.67 -13.32
CA VAL A 14 -4.73 0.79 -13.97
C VAL A 14 -3.95 1.52 -15.07
N THR A 15 -4.61 2.43 -15.79
CA THR A 15 -4.08 3.02 -17.04
C THR A 15 -3.51 4.41 -16.85
N GLN A 16 -3.89 5.10 -15.78
CA GLN A 16 -3.51 6.48 -15.59
C GLN A 16 -2.04 6.62 -15.22
N ARG A 17 -1.43 7.68 -15.75
CA ARG A 17 -0.04 8.02 -15.47
C ARG A 17 0.06 8.65 -14.08
N ILE A 18 0.98 8.13 -13.29
CA ILE A 18 1.38 8.70 -12.01
C ILE A 18 2.22 9.95 -12.29
N THR A 19 1.83 11.09 -11.72
CA THR A 19 2.56 12.35 -11.91
C THR A 19 3.34 12.80 -10.68
N SER A 20 2.87 12.45 -9.48
CA SER A 20 3.63 12.69 -8.25
C SER A 20 3.43 11.57 -7.22
N VAL A 21 4.40 11.46 -6.32
CA VAL A 21 4.39 10.53 -5.19
C VAL A 21 4.62 11.31 -3.89
N GLY A 22 3.69 11.21 -2.95
CA GLY A 22 3.59 12.04 -1.75
C GLY A 22 3.40 11.25 -0.44
N GLU A 23 3.59 11.93 0.70
CA GLU A 23 3.19 11.50 2.05
C GLU A 23 1.89 12.20 2.45
N SER A 24 1.12 11.61 3.38
CA SER A 24 -0.07 12.27 3.92
C SER A 24 0.34 13.28 4.98
N GLU A 25 -0.30 14.45 4.92
CA GLU A 25 -0.09 15.65 5.73
C GLU A 25 0.14 15.40 7.24
N GLU A 26 1.39 15.57 7.67
CA GLU A 26 1.71 16.40 8.85
C GLU A 26 2.97 17.26 8.69
N GLU A 27 3.75 17.16 7.60
CA GLU A 27 4.85 18.09 7.30
C GLU A 27 4.91 18.45 5.80
N LEU A 28 4.18 19.51 5.41
CA LEU A 28 4.33 20.17 4.12
C LEU A 28 5.20 21.42 4.30
N GLU A 29 6.53 21.25 4.32
CA GLU A 29 7.42 22.32 3.89
C GLU A 29 8.72 21.72 3.35
N TYR A 30 8.89 21.83 2.02
CA TYR A 30 10.09 21.43 1.26
C TYR A 30 10.41 19.93 1.17
N GLN A 31 9.97 19.29 0.08
CA GLN A 31 10.90 18.51 -0.77
C GLN A 31 10.23 18.11 -2.08
N GLU A 32 10.87 18.48 -3.20
CA GLU A 32 10.66 17.79 -4.47
C GLU A 32 11.14 16.34 -4.31
N TYR A 33 10.29 15.40 -4.75
CA TYR A 33 10.55 13.98 -4.95
C TYR A 33 10.34 12.98 -3.78
N CYS A 34 9.38 12.08 -4.02
CA CYS A 34 9.24 10.70 -3.54
C CYS A 34 9.10 10.51 -2.04
N ALA A 35 7.86 10.58 -1.59
CA ALA A 35 7.50 10.43 -0.19
C ALA A 35 6.80 9.08 0.06
N VAL A 36 7.13 8.46 1.19
CA VAL A 36 6.67 7.14 1.60
C VAL A 36 5.64 7.27 2.71
N HIS A 37 4.38 6.98 2.39
CA HIS A 37 3.30 6.97 3.35
C HIS A 37 3.32 5.75 4.28
N LEU A 38 2.84 5.92 5.49
CA LEU A 38 2.54 4.82 6.40
C LEU A 38 1.09 4.34 6.19
N CYS A 39 0.85 3.13 5.67
CA CYS A 39 -0.42 2.42 5.98
C CYS A 39 -0.34 1.97 7.43
N GLY A 40 -0.55 2.91 8.35
CA GLY A 40 -0.39 2.66 9.78
C GLY A 40 1.06 2.41 10.20
N ALA A 41 1.60 1.21 9.99
CA ALA A 41 2.87 0.77 10.55
C ALA A 41 3.93 0.34 9.51
N GLN A 42 3.50 0.00 8.29
CA GLN A 42 4.35 -0.49 7.20
C GLN A 42 4.37 0.49 6.00
N CYS A 43 5.30 0.23 5.07
CA CYS A 43 5.58 1.06 3.91
C CYS A 43 4.41 1.10 2.91
N CYS A 44 3.96 2.29 2.55
CA CYS A 44 3.01 2.57 1.48
C CYS A 44 3.44 3.80 0.68
N LEU A 45 2.93 3.97 -0.53
CA LEU A 45 3.17 5.19 -1.32
C LEU A 45 1.83 5.87 -1.59
N LEU A 46 1.75 7.21 -1.53
CA LEU A 46 0.60 7.91 -2.09
C LEU A 46 0.95 8.40 -3.48
N TYR A 47 0.08 8.11 -4.43
CA TYR A 47 0.20 8.60 -5.80
C TYR A 47 -0.83 9.67 -6.07
N SER A 48 -0.43 10.72 -6.80
CA SER A 48 -1.35 11.63 -7.45
C SER A 48 -1.29 11.39 -8.97
N PRO A 49 -2.41 11.00 -9.59
CA PRO A 49 -2.55 10.93 -11.03
C PRO A 49 -2.92 12.30 -11.61
N GLU A 50 -2.78 12.43 -12.93
CA GLU A 50 -3.15 13.63 -13.72
C GLU A 50 -4.58 14.13 -13.46
N SER A 51 -5.51 13.28 -13.02
CA SER A 51 -6.86 13.64 -12.60
C SER A 51 -7.06 13.57 -11.08
N VAL A 52 -6.31 14.33 -10.30
CA VAL A 52 -6.61 14.73 -8.89
C VAL A 52 -7.28 13.63 -8.03
N CYS A 53 -6.75 12.40 -8.04
CA CYS A 53 -7.28 11.29 -7.25
C CYS A 53 -6.14 10.64 -6.49
N HIS A 54 -5.98 10.92 -5.20
CA HIS A 54 -4.93 10.25 -4.43
C HIS A 54 -5.14 8.71 -4.45
N VAL A 55 -4.05 7.95 -4.43
CA VAL A 55 -4.10 6.48 -4.45
C VAL A 55 -3.07 5.92 -3.48
N SER A 56 -3.45 4.96 -2.65
CA SER A 56 -2.51 4.28 -1.73
C SER A 56 -1.93 3.03 -2.38
N PHE A 57 -0.62 2.87 -2.29
CA PHE A 57 0.11 1.74 -2.84
C PHE A 57 0.75 0.87 -1.78
N ILE A 58 0.40 -0.40 -1.78
CA ILE A 58 1.03 -1.40 -0.93
C ILE A 58 1.98 -2.23 -1.79
N PRO A 59 3.28 -2.26 -1.48
CA PRO A 59 4.27 -3.07 -2.18
C PRO A 59 4.27 -4.52 -1.68
N PRO A 60 4.87 -5.47 -2.43
CA PRO A 60 5.07 -6.84 -1.99
C PRO A 60 6.12 -6.93 -0.87
N PRO A 61 5.96 -7.84 0.09
CA PRO A 61 6.99 -8.09 1.09
C PRO A 61 8.32 -8.62 0.50
N LEU A 62 9.40 -8.38 1.25
CA LEU A 62 10.83 -8.63 1.01
C LEU A 62 11.29 -9.82 0.16
N HIS A 63 12.44 -9.58 -0.49
CA HIS A 63 13.64 -10.45 -0.63
C HIS A 63 13.51 -11.91 -1.08
N LYS A 64 12.33 -12.34 -1.53
CA LYS A 64 12.15 -13.51 -2.37
C LYS A 64 11.08 -13.18 -3.38
N TYR A 65 11.49 -13.13 -4.62
CA TYR A 65 10.60 -13.54 -5.70
C TYR A 65 9.89 -14.81 -5.25
N ILE A 66 8.55 -14.80 -5.27
CA ILE A 66 7.59 -15.91 -5.09
C ILE A 66 6.47 -15.50 -4.12
N PHE A 67 5.39 -14.90 -4.64
CA PHE A 67 4.19 -15.50 -5.29
C PHE A 67 3.16 -15.93 -4.23
N LEU A 68 1.89 -16.04 -4.63
CA LEU A 68 0.71 -16.39 -3.81
C LEU A 68 0.88 -17.50 -2.74
N GLU A 69 1.95 -18.30 -2.82
CA GLU A 69 2.23 -19.48 -1.99
C GLU A 69 2.95 -19.17 -0.67
N GLN A 70 3.51 -17.97 -0.48
CA GLN A 70 4.19 -17.66 0.78
C GLN A 70 3.16 -17.44 1.90
N GLU A 71 3.07 -18.39 2.83
CA GLU A 71 2.26 -18.26 4.03
C GLU A 71 3.02 -17.54 5.15
N THR A 72 2.27 -16.89 6.03
CA THR A 72 2.83 -16.31 7.25
C THR A 72 3.30 -17.45 8.16
N PRO A 73 4.57 -17.45 8.62
CA PRO A 73 5.06 -18.53 9.47
C PRO A 73 4.22 -18.69 10.74
N PRO A 74 4.05 -19.91 11.27
CA PRO A 74 3.18 -20.15 12.44
C PRO A 74 3.69 -19.47 13.72
N ASP A 75 4.98 -19.16 13.77
CA ASP A 75 5.62 -18.48 14.91
C ASP A 75 5.37 -16.95 14.93
N PHE A 76 4.79 -16.39 13.85
CA PHE A 76 4.54 -14.97 13.75
C PHE A 76 3.25 -14.59 14.49
N PHE A 77 3.34 -13.54 15.30
CA PHE A 77 2.15 -12.88 15.85
C PHE A 77 1.49 -12.03 14.77
N TYR A 78 0.16 -11.89 14.84
CA TYR A 78 -0.64 -11.09 13.89
C TYR A 78 -0.20 -9.62 13.76
N PHE A 79 0.46 -9.04 14.77
CA PHE A 79 0.97 -7.66 14.74
C PHE A 79 2.39 -7.55 14.15
N SER A 80 2.97 -8.67 13.77
CA SER A 80 4.26 -8.77 13.06
C SER A 80 4.06 -9.36 11.66
N ASP A 81 2.82 -9.53 11.23
CA ASP A 81 2.53 -10.01 9.88
C ASP A 81 2.80 -8.92 8.86
N LEU A 82 3.22 -9.32 7.65
CA LEU A 82 3.51 -8.40 6.57
C LEU A 82 2.23 -8.05 5.83
N GLU A 83 2.08 -6.78 5.47
CA GLU A 83 1.01 -6.35 4.58
C GLU A 83 1.25 -6.89 3.16
N ARG A 84 0.16 -7.23 2.48
CA ARG A 84 0.20 -7.90 1.17
C ARG A 84 -0.75 -7.18 0.24
N HIS A 85 -0.22 -6.66 -0.86
CA HIS A 85 -1.02 -6.01 -1.90
C HIS A 85 -2.16 -6.88 -2.44
N ASN A 86 -1.93 -8.20 -2.56
CA ASN A 86 -2.94 -9.16 -3.00
C ASN A 86 -4.13 -9.28 -2.06
N ALA A 87 -3.91 -9.14 -0.74
CA ALA A 87 -4.98 -9.24 0.25
C ALA A 87 -5.98 -8.09 0.09
N GLU A 88 -5.47 -6.90 -0.23
CA GLU A 88 -6.28 -5.69 -0.48
C GLU A 88 -7.14 -5.81 -1.74
N ILE A 89 -6.54 -6.28 -2.84
CA ILE A 89 -7.27 -6.55 -4.10
C ILE A 89 -8.36 -7.62 -3.86
N ALA A 90 -8.00 -8.72 -3.18
CA ALA A 90 -8.94 -9.80 -2.88
C ALA A 90 -10.07 -9.35 -1.95
N ALA A 91 -9.78 -8.52 -0.94
CA ALA A 91 -10.77 -7.98 -0.03
C ALA A 91 -11.81 -7.12 -0.76
N PHE A 92 -11.37 -6.25 -1.69
CA PHE A 92 -12.27 -5.46 -2.52
C PHE A 92 -13.20 -6.33 -3.38
N HIS A 93 -12.65 -7.34 -4.06
CA HIS A 93 -13.45 -8.23 -4.88
C HIS A 93 -14.41 -9.11 -4.04
N LEU A 94 -13.98 -9.56 -2.87
CA LEU A 94 -14.81 -10.33 -1.95
C LEU A 94 -15.97 -9.50 -1.40
N ASP A 95 -15.71 -8.26 -0.98
CA ASP A 95 -16.72 -7.30 -0.51
C ASP A 95 -17.79 -7.02 -1.58
N ARG A 96 -17.37 -6.90 -2.84
CA ARG A 96 -18.28 -6.78 -4.00
C ARG A 96 -19.12 -8.04 -4.22
N CYS A 97 -18.55 -9.23 -4.04
CA CYS A 97 -19.24 -10.51 -4.19
C CYS A 97 -20.27 -10.76 -3.08
N VAL A 98 -19.95 -10.40 -1.83
CA VAL A 98 -20.83 -10.57 -0.67
C VAL A 98 -21.83 -9.41 -0.53
N LEU A 99 -21.77 -8.41 -1.42
CA LEU A 99 -22.69 -7.26 -1.52
C LEU A 99 -22.67 -6.30 -0.32
N PHE A 100 -21.55 -6.23 0.41
CA PHE A 100 -21.38 -5.33 1.55
C PHE A 100 -20.98 -3.91 1.14
N THR A 101 -20.12 -3.75 0.12
CA THR A 101 -19.69 -2.46 -0.47
C THR A 101 -19.11 -1.46 0.54
N PHE A 102 -18.22 -1.93 1.44
CA PHE A 102 -17.52 -1.07 2.40
C PHE A 102 -16.09 -0.75 2.00
N THR A 103 -15.49 -1.55 1.13
CA THR A 103 -14.09 -1.39 0.73
C THR A 103 -13.97 -0.35 -0.40
N PRO A 104 -12.93 0.51 -0.37
CA PRO A 104 -12.67 1.39 -1.49
C PRO A 104 -12.25 0.57 -2.72
N PRO A 105 -12.47 1.09 -3.94
CA PRO A 105 -12.02 0.45 -5.17
C PRO A 105 -10.51 0.21 -5.17
N MET A 106 -10.08 -1.02 -5.47
CA MET A 106 -8.67 -1.39 -5.52
C MET A 106 -8.30 -2.21 -6.76
N VAL A 107 -7.11 -1.99 -7.31
CA VAL A 107 -6.57 -2.73 -8.48
C VAL A 107 -5.10 -3.05 -8.30
N GLY A 108 -4.58 -4.05 -9.02
CA GLY A 108 -3.14 -4.27 -9.15
C GLY A 108 -2.56 -3.43 -10.29
N GLN A 109 -1.41 -2.80 -10.08
CA GLN A 109 -0.66 -2.10 -11.12
C GLN A 109 0.85 -2.34 -10.99
N TRP A 110 1.52 -2.44 -12.14
CA TRP A 110 2.97 -2.43 -12.23
C TRP A 110 3.47 -0.99 -12.35
N THR A 111 4.36 -0.58 -11.44
CA THR A 111 4.93 0.76 -11.43
C THR A 111 6.44 0.71 -11.63
N LEU A 112 6.95 1.63 -12.45
CA LEU A 112 8.39 1.83 -12.65
C LEU A 112 8.97 2.60 -11.47
N LEU A 113 9.91 2.01 -10.74
CA LEU A 113 10.54 2.62 -9.56
C LEU A 113 11.38 3.84 -9.94
N ILE A 114 12.16 3.75 -11.02
CA ILE A 114 13.11 4.80 -11.45
C ILE A 114 12.41 6.13 -11.70
N GLN A 115 11.20 6.10 -12.25
CA GLN A 115 10.46 7.31 -12.61
C GLN A 115 9.84 8.01 -11.40
N HIS A 116 9.71 7.32 -10.27
CA HIS A 116 8.84 7.70 -9.17
C HIS A 116 9.52 7.65 -7.80
N CYS A 117 10.85 7.48 -7.75
CA CYS A 117 11.62 7.30 -6.52
C CYS A 117 13.01 7.95 -6.62
N VAL A 118 13.24 9.06 -5.90
CA VAL A 118 14.52 9.80 -5.88
C VAL A 118 15.47 9.34 -4.79
N ILE A 119 14.96 8.72 -3.72
CA ILE A 119 15.76 8.09 -2.65
C ILE A 119 16.07 6.61 -2.99
N CYS A 120 15.83 6.18 -4.23
CA CYS A 120 16.14 4.84 -4.67
C CYS A 120 17.66 4.62 -4.67
N PHE A 121 18.12 3.62 -3.91
CA PHE A 121 19.54 3.31 -3.84
C PHE A 121 19.92 2.40 -5.02
N PRO A 122 20.91 2.78 -5.83
CA PRO A 122 21.38 1.93 -6.91
C PRO A 122 22.15 0.74 -6.34
N LEU A 123 21.73 -0.45 -6.77
CA LEU A 123 22.32 -1.79 -6.62
C LEU A 123 22.13 -2.53 -5.29
N SER A 124 21.06 -3.34 -5.27
CA SER A 124 21.19 -4.68 -4.69
C SER A 124 22.37 -5.45 -5.34
N PRO A 125 22.95 -6.47 -4.67
CA PRO A 125 24.00 -7.32 -5.26
C PRO A 125 23.61 -7.98 -6.60
N ALA A 126 22.30 -8.09 -6.87
CA ALA A 126 21.73 -8.61 -8.10
C ALA A 126 21.43 -7.54 -9.17
N ASN A 127 21.89 -6.29 -8.97
CA ASN A 127 21.70 -5.15 -9.88
C ASN A 127 20.22 -4.75 -10.09
N ASN A 128 19.35 -5.03 -9.11
CA ASN A 128 17.99 -4.49 -9.07
C ASN A 128 17.96 -3.15 -8.34
N ILE A 129 16.98 -2.33 -8.70
CA ILE A 129 16.69 -1.05 -8.05
C ILE A 129 15.78 -1.30 -6.87
N CYS A 130 16.19 -0.75 -5.72
CA CYS A 130 15.49 -0.95 -4.46
C CYS A 130 15.28 0.37 -3.73
N PHE A 131 14.26 0.39 -2.90
CA PHE A 131 13.99 1.48 -1.97
C PHE A 131 13.39 0.92 -0.68
N TYR A 132 13.52 1.70 0.38
CA TYR A 132 12.77 1.55 1.61
C TYR A 132 12.41 2.96 2.03
N GLY A 133 11.21 3.17 2.58
CA GLY A 133 10.85 4.47 3.12
C GLY A 133 11.11 4.58 4.60
N GLU A 134 10.40 5.50 5.24
CA GLU A 134 10.44 5.72 6.68
C GLU A 134 9.16 5.19 7.32
N CYS A 135 9.26 4.06 8.02
CA CYS A 135 8.12 3.50 8.74
C CYS A 135 8.55 2.68 9.96
N SER A 136 7.60 2.44 10.87
CA SER A 136 7.89 1.79 12.15
C SER A 136 8.20 0.28 12.04
N TYR A 137 7.68 -0.41 11.03
CA TYR A 137 7.91 -1.83 10.81
C TYR A 137 8.42 -2.09 9.39
N TYR A 138 9.52 -2.84 9.28
CA TYR A 138 10.03 -3.35 8.00
C TYR A 138 10.44 -2.27 6.98
N CYS A 139 10.82 -1.08 7.43
CA CYS A 139 11.45 -0.03 6.62
C CYS A 139 12.94 0.08 6.94
N SER A 140 13.74 -0.87 6.45
CA SER A 140 15.20 -0.84 6.58
C SER A 140 15.87 -1.37 5.31
N THR A 141 17.19 -1.25 5.22
CA THR A 141 17.97 -1.79 4.09
C THR A 141 17.81 -3.30 3.92
N GLU A 142 17.70 -4.04 5.03
CA GLU A 142 17.41 -5.48 5.03
C GLU A 142 16.01 -5.75 4.47
N HIS A 143 15.09 -4.81 4.68
CA HIS A 143 13.69 -4.86 4.32
C HIS A 143 13.32 -4.00 3.11
N ALA A 144 14.28 -3.82 2.20
CA ALA A 144 14.06 -3.04 1.00
C ALA A 144 13.15 -3.74 0.00
N LEU A 145 12.34 -2.94 -0.68
CA LEU A 145 11.46 -3.31 -1.77
C LEU A 145 12.24 -3.16 -3.07
N CYS A 146 12.37 -4.25 -3.83
CA CYS A 146 13.21 -4.30 -5.02
C CYS A 146 12.40 -4.66 -6.26
N GLY A 147 12.64 -3.93 -7.35
CA GLY A 147 12.06 -4.24 -8.66
C GLY A 147 12.74 -5.39 -9.40
N LYS A 148 12.24 -5.69 -10.60
CA LYS A 148 12.87 -6.60 -11.57
C LYS A 148 12.94 -6.03 -12.99
N PRO A 149 14.08 -5.45 -13.40
CA PRO A 149 15.10 -4.85 -12.53
C PRO A 149 14.61 -3.56 -11.85
N ASP A 150 13.59 -2.92 -12.41
CA ASP A 150 13.11 -1.58 -12.07
C ASP A 150 11.59 -1.47 -11.89
N GLN A 151 10.83 -2.50 -12.25
CA GLN A 151 9.38 -2.55 -12.05
C GLN A 151 9.00 -3.31 -10.78
N ILE A 152 8.00 -2.82 -10.07
CA ILE A 152 7.38 -3.47 -8.92
C ILE A 152 5.86 -3.56 -9.13
N GLU A 153 5.26 -4.69 -8.76
CA GLU A 153 3.81 -4.83 -8.69
C GLU A 153 3.33 -4.32 -7.34
N GLY A 154 2.14 -3.74 -7.27
CA GLY A 154 1.44 -3.54 -6.01
C GLY A 154 -0.01 -3.18 -6.21
N SER A 155 -0.73 -2.97 -5.11
CA SER A 155 -2.15 -2.64 -5.12
C SER A 155 -2.32 -1.13 -5.08
N LEU A 156 -3.36 -0.63 -5.73
CA LEU A 156 -3.70 0.77 -5.79
C LEU A 156 -5.13 0.95 -5.32
N ALA A 157 -5.30 1.65 -4.21
CA ALA A 157 -6.59 1.92 -3.61
C ALA A 157 -7.03 3.36 -3.85
N ALA A 158 -8.23 3.58 -4.37
CA ALA A 158 -8.80 4.91 -4.50
C ALA A 158 -8.93 5.57 -3.12
N PHE A 159 -8.43 6.80 -3.00
CA PHE A 159 -8.48 7.53 -1.74
C PHE A 159 -9.91 7.96 -1.39
N LEU A 160 -10.19 7.96 -0.09
CA LEU A 160 -11.45 8.49 0.42
C LEU A 160 -11.45 10.02 0.32
N PRO A 161 -12.63 10.68 0.27
CA PRO A 161 -12.70 12.13 0.30
C PRO A 161 -11.93 12.72 1.48
N ASP A 162 -11.38 13.92 1.26
CA ASP A 162 -10.64 14.66 2.28
C ASP A 162 -11.47 14.84 3.57
N LEU A 163 -10.79 14.80 4.72
CA LEU A 163 -11.36 14.99 6.05
C LEU A 163 -12.05 16.35 6.21
N ALA A 164 -11.62 17.37 5.46
CA ALA A 164 -12.29 18.67 5.42
C ALA A 164 -13.70 18.59 4.78
N LEU A 165 -13.88 17.71 3.78
CA LEU A 165 -15.16 17.49 3.10
C LEU A 165 -16.02 16.44 3.81
N ALA A 166 -15.41 15.34 4.26
CA ALA A 166 -16.08 14.22 4.88
C ALA A 166 -15.34 13.77 6.15
N LYS A 167 -15.82 14.25 7.31
CA LYS A 167 -15.23 13.88 8.61
C LYS A 167 -15.41 12.38 8.87
N ARG A 168 -14.31 11.71 9.22
CA ARG A 168 -14.29 10.29 9.59
C ARG A 168 -14.17 10.12 11.10
N LYS A 169 -14.79 9.07 11.64
CA LYS A 169 -14.69 8.72 13.06
C LYS A 169 -14.07 7.35 13.23
N THR A 170 -13.02 7.28 14.03
CA THR A 170 -12.34 6.03 14.36
C THR A 170 -12.96 5.43 15.62
N TRP A 171 -13.46 4.20 15.51
CA TRP A 171 -14.07 3.48 16.62
C TRP A 171 -13.18 2.32 17.05
N ARG A 172 -13.06 2.10 18.36
CA ARG A 172 -12.35 0.93 18.89
C ARG A 172 -13.28 -0.27 18.85
N ASN A 173 -12.92 -1.29 18.06
CA ASN A 173 -13.66 -2.56 18.02
C ASN A 173 -13.68 -3.23 19.42
N PRO A 174 -14.85 -3.64 19.95
CA PRO A 174 -14.94 -4.40 21.20
C PRO A 174 -14.10 -5.68 21.21
N TRP A 175 -13.93 -6.35 20.05
CA TRP A 175 -13.11 -7.56 19.91
C TRP A 175 -11.66 -7.26 19.50
N ARG A 176 -11.17 -6.05 19.77
CA ARG A 176 -9.77 -5.71 19.52
C ARG A 176 -8.86 -6.59 20.38
N ARG A 177 -7.86 -7.20 19.73
CA ARG A 177 -6.85 -8.04 20.38
C ARG A 177 -5.93 -7.24 21.31
N SER A 178 -5.15 -7.92 22.14
CA SER A 178 -4.28 -7.31 23.17
C SER A 178 -2.96 -6.73 22.66
N TYR A 179 -2.56 -7.03 21.41
CA TYR A 179 -1.27 -6.64 20.80
C TYR A 179 -0.06 -6.90 21.71
N HIS A 180 -0.09 -7.99 22.47
CA HIS A 180 0.94 -8.33 23.44
C HIS A 180 1.16 -9.84 23.51
N LYS A 181 2.43 -10.27 23.51
CA LYS A 181 2.82 -11.68 23.39
C LYS A 181 2.29 -12.58 24.52
N ARG A 182 2.10 -12.03 25.72
CA ARG A 182 1.70 -12.79 26.92
C ARG A 182 0.32 -12.44 27.47
N LYS A 183 -0.24 -11.29 27.07
CA LYS A 183 -1.49 -10.78 27.68
C LYS A 183 -2.64 -11.23 26.81
N LYS A 184 -3.62 -11.91 27.40
CA LYS A 184 -4.86 -12.28 26.70
C LYS A 184 -5.78 -11.07 26.54
N ALA A 185 -6.61 -11.09 25.51
CA ALA A 185 -7.70 -10.13 25.39
C ALA A 185 -8.75 -10.39 26.50
N GLU A 186 -9.48 -9.33 26.86
CA GLU A 186 -10.60 -9.39 27.81
C GLU A 186 -11.84 -10.00 27.16
#